data_AF-A0A6G3X100-F1
#
_entry.id   AF-A0A6G3X100-F1
#
_cell.length_a   1.000
_cell.length_b   1.000
_cell.length_c   1.000
_cell.angle_alpha   90.00
_cell.angle_beta   90.00
_cell.angle_gamma   90.00
#
_symmetry.space_group_name_H-M   'P 1'
#
loop_
_entity.id
_entity.type
_entity.pdbx_description
1 polymer ?
#
loop_
_entity_poly.entity_id
_entity_poly.type
_entity_poly.pdbx_seq_one_letter_code
_entity_poly.pdbx_strand_id
1 'polypeptide(L)'
;MSSLSLAVRDSNTMLRRNLLHARRYPSLTLNLLLTPVMLLLLFVYIFGDVMSAGIGGGGGGRSEYIAYIVPGILLLTVGSTVVGTAVSVSTDMSEGIIARFRT
;
A
#
# COMPACT_ATOMS: atom_id res chain seq x y z
N MET A 1 10.92 34.30 -7.38
CA MET A 1 10.48 32.90 -7.55
C MET A 1 9.50 32.58 -6.43
N SER A 2 8.34 31.99 -6.72
CA SER A 2 7.29 31.75 -5.72
C SER A 2 7.71 30.65 -4.73
N SER A 3 7.43 30.83 -3.44
CA SER A 3 7.69 29.83 -2.37
C SER A 3 7.06 28.47 -2.67
N LEU A 4 5.91 28.46 -3.35
CA LEU A 4 5.23 27.25 -3.85
C LEU A 4 6.08 26.48 -4.86
N SER A 5 6.81 27.17 -5.74
CA SER A 5 7.66 26.52 -6.75
C SER A 5 8.89 25.84 -6.14
N LEU A 6 9.39 26.36 -5.02
CA LEU A 6 10.48 25.76 -4.24
C LEU A 6 9.97 24.54 -3.47
N ALA A 7 8.85 24.68 -2.76
CA ALA A 7 8.25 23.57 -2.01
C ALA A 7 7.89 22.36 -2.89
N VAL A 8 7.39 22.59 -4.11
CA VAL A 8 7.10 21.52 -5.07
C VAL A 8 8.38 20.87 -5.59
N ARG A 9 9.44 21.64 -5.88
CA ARG A 9 10.73 21.09 -6.31
C ARG A 9 11.39 20.24 -5.23
N ASP A 10 11.37 20.70 -3.99
CA ASP A 10 11.96 19.98 -2.86
C ASP A 10 11.17 18.70 -2.58
N SER A 11 9.84 18.78 -2.59
CA SER A 11 8.95 17.62 -2.43
C SER A 11 9.16 16.58 -3.54
N ASN A 12 9.32 17.02 -4.79
CA ASN A 12 9.59 16.12 -5.91
C ASN A 12 10.97 15.43 -5.78
N THR A 13 11.96 16.13 -5.23
CA THR A 13 13.29 15.57 -4.99
C THR A 13 13.26 14.51 -3.88
N MET A 14 12.54 14.78 -2.79
CA MET A 14 12.32 13.82 -1.70
C MET A 14 11.52 12.60 -2.17
N LEU A 15 10.47 12.81 -2.97
CA LEU A 15 9.67 11.73 -3.56
C LEU A 15 10.52 10.84 -4.48
N ARG A 16 11.34 11.44 -5.35
CA ARG A 16 12.27 10.69 -6.22
C ARG A 16 13.25 9.85 -5.41
N ARG A 17 13.77 10.38 -4.30
CA ARG A 17 14.65 9.64 -3.38
C ARG A 17 13.92 8.44 -2.77
N ASN A 18 12.72 8.66 -2.26
CA ASN A 18 11.91 7.61 -1.64
C ASN A 18 11.54 6.49 -2.64
N LEU A 19 11.14 6.85 -3.86
CA LEU A 19 10.88 5.87 -4.93
C LEU A 19 12.14 5.09 -5.33
N LEU A 20 13.32 5.71 -5.32
CA LEU A 20 14.58 5.00 -5.56
C LEU A 20 14.91 3.99 -4.46
N HIS A 21 14.64 4.33 -3.20
CA HIS A 21 14.80 3.42 -2.07
C HIS A 21 13.82 2.26 -2.15
N ALA A 22 12.55 2.53 -2.45
CA ALA A 22 11.54 1.48 -2.66
C ALA A 22 11.95 0.51 -3.78
N ARG A 23 12.53 1.03 -4.87
CA ARG A 23 13.04 0.20 -5.98
C ARG A 23 14.31 -0.60 -5.60
N ARG A 24 15.20 -0.06 -4.76
CA ARG A 24 16.44 -0.73 -4.34
C ARG A 24 16.25 -1.72 -3.18
N TYR A 25 15.19 -1.57 -2.38
CA TYR A 25 14.81 -2.49 -1.30
C TYR A 25 13.50 -3.22 -1.64
N PRO A 26 13.51 -4.08 -2.68
CA PRO A 26 12.30 -4.76 -3.13
C PRO A 26 11.73 -5.73 -2.09
N SER A 27 12.52 -6.16 -1.09
CA SER A 27 12.08 -7.07 -0.03
C SER A 27 10.96 -6.48 0.83
N LEU A 28 11.05 -5.19 1.18
CA LEU A 28 10.01 -4.49 1.93
C LEU A 28 8.72 -4.36 1.10
N THR A 29 8.85 -3.99 -0.18
CA THR A 29 7.70 -3.85 -1.09
C THR A 29 7.03 -5.19 -1.34
N LEU A 30 7.81 -6.26 -1.52
CA LEU A 30 7.31 -7.62 -1.69
C LEU A 30 6.57 -8.11 -0.46
N ASN A 31 7.11 -7.91 0.74
CA ASN A 31 6.45 -8.36 1.97
C ASN A 31 5.11 -7.65 2.19
N LEU A 32 5.06 -6.35 1.87
CA LEU A 32 3.85 -5.53 1.95
C LEU A 32 2.76 -5.98 0.96
N LEU A 33 3.14 -6.44 -0.23
CA LEU A 33 2.23 -7.02 -1.23
C LEU A 33 1.87 -8.49 -0.95
N LEU A 34 2.72 -9.22 -0.23
CA LEU A 34 2.51 -10.64 0.06
C LEU A 34 1.30 -10.84 0.98
N THR A 35 1.17 -10.03 2.03
CA THR A 35 0.04 -10.08 2.99
C THR A 35 -1.33 -9.99 2.31
N PRO A 36 -1.64 -8.97 1.48
CA PRO A 36 -2.93 -8.87 0.81
C PRO A 36 -3.14 -9.93 -0.28
N VAL A 37 -2.09 -10.38 -0.97
CA VAL A 37 -2.19 -11.49 -1.92
C VAL A 37 -2.56 -12.79 -1.21
N MET A 38 -1.93 -13.08 -0.06
CA MET A 38 -2.28 -14.24 0.77
C MET A 38 -3.72 -14.16 1.27
N LEU A 39 -4.19 -12.98 1.66
CA LEU A 39 -5.57 -12.75 2.07
C LEU A 39 -6.54 -13.03 0.90
N LEU A 40 -6.24 -12.54 -0.30
CA LEU A 40 -7.02 -12.84 -1.51
C LEU A 40 -7.04 -14.34 -1.81
N LEU A 41 -5.90 -15.02 -1.74
CA LEU A 41 -5.82 -16.46 -1.96
C LEU A 41 -6.66 -17.22 -0.92
N LEU A 42 -6.55 -16.87 0.36
CA LEU A 42 -7.35 -17.46 1.44
C LEU A 42 -8.85 -17.28 1.17
N PHE A 43 -9.31 -16.05 0.94
CA PHE A 43 -10.73 -15.81 0.75
C PHE A 43 -11.27 -16.40 -0.55
N VAL A 44 -10.51 -16.38 -1.63
CA VAL A 44 -10.97 -16.90 -2.93
C VAL A 44 -10.90 -18.41 -3.02
N TYR A 45 -9.86 -19.06 -2.48
CA TYR A 45 -9.68 -20.52 -2.59
C TYR A 45 -10.27 -21.30 -1.42
N ILE A 46 -10.17 -20.80 -0.19
CA ILE A 46 -10.62 -21.53 0.99
C ILE A 46 -12.05 -21.12 1.37
N PHE A 47 -12.32 -19.81 1.38
CA PHE A 47 -13.67 -19.31 1.70
C PHE A 47 -14.55 -19.04 0.49
N GLY A 48 -14.03 -19.22 -0.73
CA GLY A 48 -14.73 -18.84 -1.95
C GLY A 48 -16.05 -19.57 -2.11
N ASP A 49 -16.07 -20.89 -1.95
CA ASP A 49 -17.26 -21.68 -2.20
C ASP A 49 -18.33 -21.47 -1.10
N VAL A 50 -17.93 -21.37 0.17
CA VAL A 50 -18.85 -21.12 1.29
C VAL A 50 -19.40 -19.69 1.30
N MET A 51 -18.58 -18.70 0.96
CA MET A 51 -19.00 -17.30 0.94
C MET A 51 -19.76 -16.94 -0.35
N SER A 52 -19.39 -17.51 -1.50
CA SER A 52 -20.10 -17.31 -2.79
C SER A 52 -21.55 -17.79 -2.70
N ALA A 53 -21.80 -18.87 -1.97
CA ALA A 53 -23.15 -19.36 -1.70
C ALA A 53 -24.04 -18.32 -0.98
N GLY A 54 -23.44 -17.48 -0.12
CA GLY A 54 -24.13 -16.42 0.63
C GLY A 54 -24.41 -15.15 -0.19
N ILE A 55 -23.65 -14.88 -1.25
CA ILE A 55 -23.77 -13.62 -2.03
C ILE A 55 -24.85 -13.70 -3.12
N GLY A 56 -25.36 -14.89 -3.47
CA GLY A 56 -26.31 -15.06 -4.58
C GLY A 56 -27.46 -16.05 -4.32
N GLY A 57 -27.86 -16.27 -3.07
CA GLY A 57 -29.00 -17.16 -2.77
C GLY A 57 -28.85 -18.58 -3.33
N GLY A 58 -27.63 -19.13 -3.32
CA GLY A 58 -27.33 -20.48 -3.83
C GLY A 58 -26.95 -20.57 -5.32
N GLY A 59 -26.95 -19.47 -6.09
CA GLY A 59 -26.61 -19.48 -7.53
C GLY A 59 -25.41 -18.63 -7.95
N GLY A 60 -24.89 -17.76 -7.07
CA GLY A 60 -23.78 -16.85 -7.39
C GLY A 60 -22.47 -17.61 -7.56
N GLY A 61 -21.89 -17.57 -8.76
CA GLY A 61 -20.62 -18.21 -9.05
C GLY A 61 -19.43 -17.50 -8.39
N ARG A 62 -18.32 -18.22 -8.22
CA ARG A 62 -17.05 -17.72 -7.63
C ARG A 62 -16.55 -16.40 -8.23
N SER A 63 -16.92 -16.09 -9.47
CA SER A 63 -16.64 -14.81 -10.15
C SER A 63 -17.29 -13.61 -9.47
N GLU A 64 -18.53 -13.72 -8.99
CA GLU A 64 -19.25 -12.61 -8.33
C GLU A 64 -18.64 -12.31 -6.96
N TYR A 65 -18.24 -13.36 -6.24
CA TYR A 65 -17.53 -13.22 -4.96
C TYR A 65 -16.17 -12.51 -5.12
N ILE A 66 -15.41 -12.87 -6.16
CA ILE A 66 -14.14 -12.20 -6.48
C ILE A 66 -14.37 -10.71 -6.77
N ALA A 67 -15.36 -10.38 -7.60
CA ALA A 67 -15.69 -8.99 -7.93
C ALA A 67 -16.10 -8.16 -6.70
N TYR A 68 -16.72 -8.80 -5.71
CA TYR A 68 -17.09 -8.15 -4.45
C TYR A 68 -15.89 -7.92 -3.52
N ILE A 69 -15.03 -8.92 -3.33
CA ILE A 69 -13.98 -8.88 -2.30
C ILE A 69 -12.70 -8.16 -2.73
N VAL A 70 -12.34 -8.23 -4.01
CA VAL A 70 -11.13 -7.61 -4.57
C VAL A 70 -11.02 -6.11 -4.25
N PRO A 71 -12.03 -5.25 -4.51
CA PRO A 71 -11.92 -3.83 -4.19
C PRO A 71 -11.74 -3.57 -2.70
N GLY A 72 -12.37 -4.35 -1.82
CA GLY A 72 -12.21 -4.23 -0.37
C GLY A 72 -10.79 -4.55 0.10
N ILE A 73 -10.21 -5.64 -0.40
CA ILE A 73 -8.82 -6.02 -0.07
C ILE A 73 -7.83 -5.02 -0.68
N LEU A 74 -8.09 -4.49 -1.87
CA LEU A 74 -7.27 -3.42 -2.46
C LEU A 74 -7.30 -2.16 -1.59
N LEU A 75 -8.48 -1.76 -1.08
CA LEU A 75 -8.60 -0.60 -0.20
C LEU A 75 -7.83 -0.81 1.12
N LEU A 76 -7.96 -2.00 1.71
CA LEU A 76 -7.20 -2.41 2.90
C LEU A 76 -5.69 -2.37 2.63
N THR A 77 -5.26 -2.84 1.46
CA THR A 77 -3.85 -2.85 1.03
C THR A 77 -3.31 -1.43 0.95
N VAL A 78 -4.00 -0.56 0.21
CA VAL A 78 -3.60 0.84 0.03
C VAL A 78 -3.54 1.54 1.39
N GLY A 79 -4.56 1.38 2.24
CA GLY A 79 -4.57 1.94 3.60
C GLY A 79 -3.39 1.44 4.46
N SER A 80 -3.06 0.16 4.37
CA SER A 80 -1.94 -0.43 5.12
C SER A 80 -0.58 0.09 4.63
N THR A 81 -0.44 0.40 3.34
CA THR A 81 0.83 0.91 2.81
C THR A 81 1.21 2.29 3.35
N VAL A 82 0.23 3.11 3.73
CA VAL A 82 0.44 4.44 4.32
C VAL A 82 1.24 4.35 5.62
N VAL A 83 1.04 3.27 6.40
CA VAL A 83 1.75 3.05 7.67
C VAL A 83 3.26 2.92 7.44
N GLY A 84 3.69 2.19 6.41
CA GLY A 84 5.11 2.03 6.08
C GLY A 84 5.80 3.36 5.76
N THR A 85 5.13 4.21 4.97
CA THR A 85 5.62 5.56 4.64
C THR A 85 5.64 6.45 5.88
N ALA A 86 4.59 6.41 6.72
CA ALA A 86 4.53 7.19 7.95
C ALA A 86 5.66 6.83 8.92
N VAL A 87 5.97 5.54 9.08
CA VAL A 87 7.10 5.07 9.87
C VAL A 87 8.41 5.56 9.28
N SER A 88 8.63 5.41 7.96
CA SER A 88 9.85 5.89 7.29
C SER A 88 10.06 7.40 7.46
N VAL A 89 8.99 8.20 7.35
CA VAL A 89 9.04 9.65 7.56
C VAL A 89 9.32 9.98 9.03
N SER A 90 8.70 9.27 9.97
CA SER A 90 8.97 9.43 11.41
C SER A 90 10.43 9.11 11.76
N THR A 91 11.00 8.06 11.16
CA THR A 91 12.41 7.71 11.29
C THR A 91 13.31 8.81 10.68
N ASP A 92 13.01 9.28 9.47
CA ASP A 92 13.75 10.39 8.82
C ASP A 92 13.73 11.68 9.67
N MET A 93 12.63 11.97 10.36
CA MET A 93 12.53 13.09 11.31
C MET A 93 13.36 12.87 12.57
N SER A 94 13.38 11.63 13.09
CA SER A 94 14.08 11.26 14.32
C SER A 94 15.60 11.17 14.15
N GLU A 95 16.08 10.77 12.96
CA GLU A 95 17.51 10.67 12.64
C GLU A 95 18.17 12.02 12.32
N GLY A 96 17.42 13.13 12.35
CA GLY A 96 17.98 14.48 12.25
C GLY A 96 18.45 14.88 10.84
N ILE A 97 18.07 14.15 9.79
CA ILE A 97 18.35 14.53 8.38
C ILE A 97 17.78 15.93 8.08
N ILE A 98 16.62 16.25 8.64
CA ILE A 98 15.99 17.58 8.51
C ILE A 98 16.83 18.68 9.19
N ALA A 99 17.52 18.37 10.29
CA ALA A 99 18.42 19.33 10.95
C ALA A 99 19.65 19.64 10.08
N ARG A 100 20.16 18.66 9.32
CA ARG A 100 21.26 18.86 8.36
C ARG A 100 20.90 19.70 7.14
N PHE A 101 19.63 19.77 6.74
CA PHE A 101 19.18 20.65 5.66
C PHE A 101 18.87 22.09 6.11
N ARG A 102 18.90 22.36 7.42
CA ARG A 102 18.68 23.70 7.99
C ARG A 102 19.97 24.50 8.28
N THR A 103 21.15 23.88 8.20
CA THR A 103 22.47 24.52 8.30
C THR A 103 23.12 24.64 6.94
#